data_AF-B0E2P6-F1
#
_entry.id   AF-B0E2P6-F1
#
_cell.length_a   1.000
_cell.length_b   1.000
_cell.length_c   1.000
_cell.angle_alpha   90.00
_cell.angle_beta   90.00
_cell.angle_gamma   90.00
#
_symmetry.space_group_name_H-M   'P 1'
#
loop_
_entity.id
_entity.type
_entity.pdbx_description
1 polymer ?
#
loop_
_entity_poly.entity_id
_entity_poly.type
_entity_poly.pdbx_seq_one_letter_code
_entity_poly.pdbx_strand_id
1 'polypeptide(L)'
;MSSANFYLDKGDRAPEVYLFNHDWADWIGLNTDTRKIPLGARNWKDLTAVDWDSVEVTPSGKYADLEWTLHPDWCRHDTHWRGFGLTRVDTIPSVGSPWYFDMDTPVAYCAMEGGFSFAEQQRSNAANDLTFFDSCLEEIVATKRFVNDSPVPPPFNRDCLTATFHSIIALQKEGAAAKRAAWDRLVFLTWWTSACDDWADGMDEVIADRVECIVSRGRDPRGFLFDLLMDWHEMNIPFLLARSIPFYYTFPLEARLNERFCRLNPKILASYAGPDGDEVIIHDIDYESDTEATEATTHRYDDFFQPLNP
;
A
#
# COMPACT_ATOMS: atom_id res chain seq x y z
N MET A 1 -1.04 -30.71 -16.06
CA MET A 1 -0.76 -29.30 -16.38
C MET A 1 -2.09 -28.59 -16.39
N SER A 2 -2.22 -27.48 -15.67
CA SER A 2 -3.45 -26.67 -15.66
C SER A 2 -3.82 -26.29 -17.10
N SER A 3 -5.10 -26.39 -17.47
CA SER A 3 -5.62 -25.91 -18.76
C SER A 3 -5.56 -24.39 -18.88
N ALA A 4 -5.47 -23.67 -17.77
CA ALA A 4 -5.51 -22.22 -17.73
C ALA A 4 -4.23 -21.57 -17.17
N ASN A 5 -3.96 -20.37 -17.66
CA ASN A 5 -2.82 -19.52 -17.34
C ASN A 5 -3.15 -18.56 -16.19
N PHE A 6 -2.78 -18.92 -14.96
CA PHE A 6 -3.01 -18.08 -13.79
C PHE A 6 -1.74 -17.39 -13.32
N TYR A 7 -1.93 -16.35 -12.52
CA TYR A 7 -0.86 -15.81 -11.70
C TYR A 7 -0.52 -16.81 -10.58
N LEU A 8 0.76 -16.99 -10.29
CA LEU A 8 1.24 -17.89 -9.25
C LEU A 8 1.75 -17.11 -8.04
N ASP A 9 1.62 -17.70 -6.86
CA ASP A 9 2.18 -17.18 -5.62
C ASP A 9 3.70 -17.39 -5.55
N LYS A 10 4.33 -16.89 -4.49
CA LYS A 10 5.77 -17.06 -4.21
C LYS A 10 6.23 -18.53 -4.15
N GLY A 11 5.31 -19.48 -3.95
CA GLY A 11 5.57 -20.91 -3.91
C GLY A 11 5.22 -21.64 -5.20
N ASP A 12 4.99 -20.92 -6.31
CA ASP A 12 4.56 -21.45 -7.61
C ASP A 12 3.19 -22.18 -7.55
N ARG A 13 2.29 -21.72 -6.66
CA ARG A 13 0.94 -22.27 -6.49
C ARG A 13 -0.12 -21.28 -6.94
N ALA A 14 -1.32 -21.77 -7.26
CA ALA A 14 -2.47 -20.91 -7.45
C ALA A 14 -2.76 -20.13 -6.15
N PRO A 15 -3.08 -18.83 -6.23
CA PRO A 15 -3.37 -18.04 -5.05
C PRO A 15 -4.69 -18.47 -4.41
N GLU A 16 -4.72 -18.51 -3.08
CA GLU A 16 -5.94 -18.66 -2.31
C GLU A 16 -6.81 -17.40 -2.47
N VAL A 17 -8.12 -17.61 -2.63
CA VAL A 17 -9.09 -16.52 -2.84
C VAL A 17 -9.84 -16.29 -1.53
N TYR A 18 -9.77 -15.06 -1.03
CA TYR A 18 -10.52 -14.61 0.14
C TYR A 18 -11.63 -13.66 -0.32
N LEU A 19 -12.83 -13.87 0.22
CA LEU A 19 -14.00 -13.03 -0.07
C LEU A 19 -14.55 -12.41 1.21
N PHE A 20 -14.86 -11.12 1.15
CA PHE A 20 -15.62 -10.47 2.21
C PHE A 20 -16.56 -9.42 1.63
N ASN A 21 -17.83 -9.49 1.99
CA ASN A 21 -18.85 -8.56 1.54
C ASN A 21 -18.98 -7.41 2.55
N HIS A 22 -18.66 -6.20 2.11
CA HIS A 22 -19.02 -4.95 2.79
C HIS A 22 -18.99 -3.79 1.79
N ASP A 23 -19.48 -2.62 2.20
CA ASP A 23 -19.60 -1.44 1.32
C ASP A 23 -20.31 -1.74 -0.01
N TRP A 24 -21.32 -2.62 0.07
CA TRP A 24 -22.16 -3.01 -1.06
C TRP A 24 -21.33 -3.58 -2.24
N ALA A 25 -20.23 -4.26 -1.93
CA ALA A 25 -19.33 -4.88 -2.89
C ALA A 25 -18.77 -6.21 -2.35
N ASP A 26 -18.49 -7.14 -3.25
CA ASP A 26 -17.72 -8.34 -2.97
C ASP A 26 -16.23 -8.04 -3.19
N TRP A 27 -15.50 -7.87 -2.10
CA TRP A 27 -14.06 -7.71 -2.14
C TRP A 27 -13.37 -9.05 -2.28
N ILE A 28 -12.40 -9.11 -3.20
CA ILE A 28 -11.57 -10.27 -3.46
C ILE A 28 -10.14 -9.95 -3.08
N GLY A 29 -9.54 -10.78 -2.23
CA GLY A 29 -8.12 -10.75 -1.89
C GLY A 29 -7.44 -12.03 -2.36
N LEU A 30 -6.26 -11.91 -2.97
CA LEU A 30 -5.44 -13.07 -3.35
C LEU A 30 -4.33 -13.28 -2.32
N ASN A 31 -4.30 -14.45 -1.68
CA ASN A 31 -3.41 -14.79 -0.55
C ASN A 31 -3.45 -13.78 0.61
N THR A 32 -4.57 -13.08 0.79
CA THR A 32 -4.69 -12.05 1.81
C THR A 32 -6.11 -11.94 2.36
N ASP A 33 -6.20 -11.66 3.65
CA ASP A 33 -7.46 -11.47 4.35
C ASP A 33 -8.13 -10.15 3.95
N THR A 34 -9.31 -10.25 3.35
CA THR A 34 -10.15 -9.12 2.92
C THR A 34 -10.74 -8.34 4.09
N ARG A 35 -10.74 -8.87 5.32
CA ARG A 35 -11.14 -8.12 6.52
C ARG A 35 -10.17 -6.98 6.89
N LYS A 36 -8.99 -6.94 6.27
CA LYS A 36 -8.04 -5.82 6.41
C LYS A 36 -8.49 -4.56 5.65
N ILE A 37 -9.44 -4.68 4.71
CA ILE A 37 -9.99 -3.55 3.94
C ILE A 37 -10.84 -2.69 4.88
N PRO A 38 -10.60 -1.37 4.93
CA PRO A 38 -11.35 -0.50 5.81
C PRO A 38 -12.80 -0.34 5.35
N LEU A 39 -13.73 -0.22 6.31
CA LEU A 39 -15.13 0.10 5.99
C LEU A 39 -15.20 1.48 5.33
N GLY A 40 -15.97 1.58 4.25
CA GLY A 40 -16.06 2.79 3.44
C GLY A 40 -14.94 2.96 2.41
N ALA A 41 -14.02 2.00 2.25
CA ALA A 41 -12.89 2.08 1.31
C ALA A 41 -13.30 2.52 -0.11
N ARG A 42 -14.46 2.06 -0.57
CA ARG A 42 -15.02 2.41 -1.87
C ARG A 42 -15.39 3.88 -2.01
N ASN A 43 -15.83 4.53 -0.94
CA ASN A 43 -16.12 5.96 -0.92
C ASN A 43 -14.84 6.80 -1.06
N TRP A 44 -13.68 6.19 -0.86
CA TRP A 44 -12.38 6.86 -0.83
C TRP A 44 -11.57 6.72 -2.11
N LYS A 45 -12.13 6.02 -3.10
CA LYS A 45 -11.47 5.76 -4.37
C LYS A 45 -11.19 7.04 -5.14
N ASP A 46 -12.23 7.81 -5.42
CA ASP A 46 -12.18 8.99 -6.29
C ASP A 46 -11.78 10.28 -5.56
N LEU A 47 -11.26 10.14 -4.34
CA LEU A 47 -10.90 11.21 -3.42
C LEU A 47 -9.62 11.97 -3.79
N THR A 48 -9.25 12.00 -5.08
CA THR A 48 -8.15 12.82 -5.60
C THR A 48 -8.30 14.32 -5.30
N ALA A 49 -9.49 14.75 -4.86
CA ALA A 49 -9.80 16.11 -4.41
C ALA A 49 -10.25 16.18 -2.94
N VAL A 50 -9.75 15.30 -2.05
CA VAL A 50 -10.02 15.45 -0.62
C VAL A 50 -9.48 16.78 -0.12
N ASP A 51 -10.39 17.60 0.39
CA ASP A 51 -10.05 18.71 1.25
C ASP A 51 -9.58 18.13 2.60
N TRP A 52 -8.28 17.82 2.68
CA TRP A 52 -7.66 17.23 3.87
C TRP A 52 -7.80 18.11 5.12
N ASP A 53 -8.07 19.42 4.95
CA ASP A 53 -8.34 20.31 6.07
C ASP A 53 -9.74 20.10 6.67
N SER A 54 -10.68 19.60 5.86
CA SER A 54 -12.04 19.26 6.28
C SER A 54 -12.20 17.86 6.89
N VAL A 55 -11.19 17.00 6.72
CA VAL A 55 -11.21 15.63 7.25
C VAL A 55 -11.14 15.67 8.78
N GLU A 56 -12.01 14.89 9.42
CA GLU A 56 -12.01 14.73 10.87
C GLU A 56 -10.68 14.11 11.33
N VAL A 57 -10.05 14.76 12.32
CA VAL A 57 -8.80 14.28 12.93
C VAL A 57 -9.02 13.88 14.37
N THR A 58 -8.34 12.82 14.78
CA THR A 58 -8.29 12.40 16.19
C THR A 58 -7.43 13.36 17.02
N PRO A 59 -7.40 13.22 18.37
CA PRO A 59 -6.49 14.00 19.21
C PRO A 59 -5.00 13.84 18.88
N SER A 60 -4.58 12.78 18.18
CA SER A 60 -3.20 12.60 17.71
C SER A 60 -2.91 13.24 16.35
N GLY A 61 -3.91 13.83 15.70
CA GLY A 61 -3.81 14.41 14.35
C GLY A 61 -3.97 13.38 13.21
N LYS A 62 -4.20 12.11 13.55
CA LYS A 62 -4.53 11.03 12.60
C LYS A 62 -5.86 11.34 11.89
N TYR A 63 -5.96 11.06 10.60
CA TYR A 63 -7.23 11.13 9.87
C TYR A 63 -8.08 9.94 10.30
N ALA A 64 -9.28 10.16 10.84
CA ALA A 64 -10.03 9.13 11.57
C ALA A 64 -10.09 7.77 10.85
N ASP A 65 -10.96 7.66 9.83
CA ASP A 65 -11.10 6.45 9.03
C ASP A 65 -10.18 6.46 7.78
N LEU A 66 -9.67 7.64 7.40
CA LEU A 66 -8.90 7.86 6.17
C LEU A 66 -7.38 7.71 6.32
N GLU A 67 -6.89 7.12 7.43
CA GLU A 67 -5.45 7.00 7.64
C GLU A 67 -4.82 5.90 6.76
N TRP A 68 -4.31 6.31 5.60
CA TRP A 68 -3.65 5.45 4.62
C TRP A 68 -2.35 4.80 5.12
N THR A 69 -1.80 5.24 6.25
CA THR A 69 -0.63 4.58 6.87
C THR A 69 -1.00 3.30 7.63
N LEU A 70 -2.29 3.04 7.88
CA LEU A 70 -2.75 1.90 8.69
C LEU A 70 -3.40 0.78 7.87
N HIS A 71 -4.05 1.14 6.77
CA HIS A 71 -4.86 0.23 5.96
C HIS A 71 -4.35 0.13 4.51
N PRO A 72 -4.77 -0.89 3.75
CA PRO A 72 -4.58 -0.89 2.31
C PRO A 72 -5.13 0.42 1.71
N ASP A 73 -4.39 1.02 0.79
CA ASP A 73 -4.79 2.25 0.08
C ASP A 73 -5.04 1.93 -1.39
N TRP A 74 -5.81 2.79 -2.07
CA TRP A 74 -5.99 2.69 -3.51
C TRP A 74 -4.66 2.81 -4.24
N CYS A 75 -4.45 1.95 -5.23
CA CYS A 75 -3.31 2.09 -6.11
C CYS A 75 -3.43 3.41 -6.87
N ARG A 76 -2.39 4.25 -6.79
CA ARG A 76 -2.31 5.51 -7.51
C ARG A 76 -0.93 5.64 -8.09
N HIS A 77 -0.85 6.12 -9.32
CA HIS A 77 0.40 6.33 -10.03
C HIS A 77 1.41 7.16 -9.21
N ASP A 78 0.94 8.26 -8.62
CA ASP A 78 1.74 9.24 -7.89
C ASP A 78 2.19 8.77 -6.50
N THR A 79 1.62 7.68 -5.99
CA THR A 79 1.94 7.11 -4.67
C THR A 79 1.99 5.58 -4.69
N HIS A 80 2.42 4.99 -5.81
CA HIS A 80 2.36 3.54 -6.07
C HIS A 80 3.20 2.70 -5.10
N TRP A 81 4.10 3.30 -4.32
CA TRP A 81 4.83 2.59 -3.27
C TRP A 81 3.98 2.33 -2.02
N ARG A 82 2.89 3.08 -1.76
CA ARG A 82 2.23 3.09 -0.43
C ARG A 82 1.70 1.75 0.07
N GLY A 83 1.40 0.80 -0.82
CA GLY A 83 1.00 -0.56 -0.46
C GLY A 83 2.15 -1.44 0.08
N PHE A 84 3.40 -1.03 -0.13
CA PHE A 84 4.59 -1.67 0.47
C PHE A 84 4.76 -1.30 1.94
N GLY A 85 3.92 -0.39 2.46
CA GLY A 85 3.97 0.01 3.84
C GLY A 85 3.64 -1.15 4.75
N LEU A 86 4.27 -1.20 5.91
CA LEU A 86 4.05 -2.25 6.89
C LEU A 86 2.68 -2.08 7.55
N THR A 87 1.98 -3.19 7.77
CA THR A 87 0.88 -3.20 8.74
C THR A 87 1.49 -3.03 10.13
N ARG A 88 0.74 -2.41 11.05
CA ARG A 88 1.12 -2.37 12.45
C ARG A 88 1.17 -3.82 12.94
N VAL A 89 2.35 -4.40 13.01
CA VAL A 89 2.49 -5.75 13.54
C VAL A 89 2.17 -5.67 15.03
N ASP A 90 1.10 -6.33 15.46
CA ASP A 90 0.70 -6.47 16.88
C ASP A 90 1.79 -7.08 17.78
N THR A 91 2.95 -7.45 17.22
CA THR A 91 4.05 -8.12 17.90
C THR A 91 5.28 -7.25 18.13
N ILE A 92 5.37 -6.01 17.62
CA ILE A 92 6.47 -5.11 18.00
C ILE A 92 6.15 -4.57 19.40
N PRO A 93 6.93 -4.93 20.44
CA PRO A 93 6.74 -4.34 21.76
C PRO A 93 6.83 -2.81 21.63
N SER A 94 5.92 -2.08 22.27
CA SER A 94 5.90 -0.61 22.24
C SER A 94 7.24 0.05 22.64
N VAL A 95 8.11 -0.71 23.32
CA VAL A 95 9.47 -0.32 23.66
C VAL A 95 10.39 -0.44 22.42
N GLY A 96 10.65 0.70 21.78
CA GLY A 96 11.63 0.81 20.69
C GLY A 96 11.04 0.88 19.29
N SER A 97 9.71 0.92 19.14
CA SER A 97 9.08 1.24 17.86
C SER A 97 9.41 2.68 17.44
N PRO A 98 9.81 2.93 16.17
CA PRO A 98 9.96 4.27 15.64
C PRO A 98 8.74 5.16 15.90
N TRP A 99 8.98 6.44 16.19
CA TRP A 99 7.93 7.40 16.58
C TRP A 99 6.85 7.61 15.50
N TYR A 100 7.17 7.33 14.24
CA TYR A 100 6.30 7.46 13.08
C TYR A 100 5.45 6.21 12.79
N PHE A 101 5.63 5.10 13.52
CA PHE A 101 4.82 3.88 13.32
C PHE A 101 3.48 3.89 14.03
N ASP A 102 3.36 4.60 15.14
CA ASP A 102 2.10 4.70 15.88
C ASP A 102 1.41 6.04 15.64
N MET A 103 0.44 6.04 14.73
CA MET A 103 -0.38 7.21 14.42
C MET A 103 -1.40 7.55 15.52
N ASP A 104 -1.75 6.60 16.40
CA ASP A 104 -2.72 6.83 17.47
C ASP A 104 -2.08 7.53 18.67
N THR A 105 -0.76 7.39 18.85
CA THR A 105 -0.02 8.06 19.92
C THR A 105 0.20 9.55 19.58
N PRO A 106 -0.28 10.51 20.39
CA PRO A 106 0.01 11.94 20.20
C PRO A 106 1.52 12.23 20.28
N VAL A 107 1.98 13.23 19.53
CA VAL A 107 3.37 13.72 19.65
C VAL A 107 3.57 14.43 20.98
N ALA A 108 4.74 14.23 21.59
CA ALA A 108 5.10 14.94 22.81
C ALA A 108 5.28 16.45 22.54
N TYR A 109 4.76 17.28 23.44
CA TYR A 109 4.78 18.74 23.30
C TYR A 109 5.15 19.44 24.61
N CYS A 110 5.53 20.70 24.49
CA CYS A 110 5.75 21.62 25.60
C CYS A 110 4.84 22.85 25.44
N ALA A 111 4.25 23.31 26.54
CA ALA A 111 3.59 24.60 26.57
C ALA A 111 4.63 25.72 26.74
N MET A 112 4.48 26.80 25.99
CA MET A 112 5.38 27.96 26.03
C MET A 112 4.59 29.26 25.98
N GLU A 113 5.26 30.38 26.25
CA GLU A 113 4.64 31.69 26.06
C GLU A 113 4.23 31.86 24.59
N GLY A 114 2.95 32.08 24.34
CA GLY A 114 2.41 32.24 22.99
C GLY A 114 1.94 30.95 22.29
N GLY A 115 2.04 29.76 22.91
CA GLY A 115 1.43 28.55 22.34
C GLY A 115 2.07 27.23 22.78
N PHE A 116 2.16 26.31 21.83
CA PHE A 116 2.68 24.96 22.03
C PHE A 116 3.79 24.65 21.01
N SER A 117 4.82 23.92 21.41
CA SER A 117 5.87 23.43 20.51
C SER A 117 6.10 21.94 20.71
N PHE A 118 6.70 21.27 19.73
CA PHE A 118 7.19 19.91 19.92
C PHE A 118 8.17 19.86 21.11
N ALA A 119 8.11 18.78 21.88
CA ALA A 119 9.12 18.51 22.90
C ALA A 119 10.49 18.33 22.23
N GLU A 120 11.56 18.77 22.89
CA GLU A 120 12.91 18.79 22.31
C GLU A 120 13.35 17.42 21.77
N GLN A 121 13.13 16.35 22.55
CA GLN A 121 13.47 14.99 22.12
C GLN A 121 12.70 14.58 20.86
N GLN A 122 11.38 14.86 20.81
CA GLN A 122 10.54 14.53 19.66
C GLN A 122 11.00 15.28 18.41
N ARG A 123 11.32 16.56 18.56
CA ARG A 123 11.85 17.41 17.48
C ARG A 123 13.17 16.87 16.96
N SER A 124 14.12 16.56 17.84
CA SER A 124 15.43 16.03 17.46
C SER A 124 15.33 14.68 16.75
N ASN A 125 14.49 13.77 17.27
CA ASN A 125 14.25 12.47 16.63
C ASN A 125 13.64 12.64 15.23
N ALA A 126 12.58 13.43 15.11
CA ALA A 126 11.90 13.65 13.84
C ALA A 126 12.81 14.31 12.81
N ALA A 127 13.56 15.34 13.22
CA ALA A 127 14.51 16.01 12.33
C ALA A 127 15.60 15.07 11.83
N ASN A 128 16.19 14.25 12.71
CA ASN A 128 17.24 13.31 12.34
C ASN A 128 16.73 12.24 11.37
N ASP A 129 15.59 11.62 11.68
CA ASP A 129 15.02 10.55 10.85
C ASP A 129 14.58 11.08 9.48
N LEU A 130 13.89 12.23 9.43
CA LEU A 130 13.48 12.84 8.15
C LEU A 130 14.69 13.25 7.31
N THR A 131 15.73 13.81 7.93
CA THR A 131 16.98 14.15 7.21
C THR A 131 17.61 12.91 6.60
N PHE A 132 17.70 11.84 7.39
CA PHE A 132 18.26 10.58 6.92
C PHE A 132 17.44 10.01 5.75
N PHE A 133 16.12 9.99 5.87
CA PHE A 133 15.25 9.49 4.80
C PHE A 133 15.32 10.35 3.54
N ASP A 134 15.36 11.68 3.67
CA ASP A 134 15.53 12.58 2.53
C ASP A 134 16.87 12.29 1.81
N SER A 135 17.98 12.09 2.55
CA SER A 135 19.26 11.72 1.93
C SER A 135 19.22 10.38 1.20
N CYS A 136 18.54 9.36 1.76
CA CYS A 136 18.37 8.08 1.07
C CYS A 136 17.56 8.23 -0.23
N LEU A 137 16.50 9.03 -0.20
CA LEU A 137 15.67 9.32 -1.36
C LEU A 137 16.48 10.06 -2.43
N GLU A 138 17.24 11.08 -2.05
CA GLU A 138 18.13 11.82 -2.96
C GLU A 138 19.15 10.91 -3.64
N GLU A 139 19.76 9.97 -2.91
CA GLU A 139 20.69 9.01 -3.51
C GLU A 139 20.02 8.09 -4.51
N ILE A 140 18.85 7.53 -4.17
CA ILE A 140 18.08 6.65 -5.07
C ILE A 140 17.72 7.39 -6.36
N VAL A 141 17.19 8.61 -6.23
CA VAL A 141 16.78 9.46 -7.38
C VAL A 141 17.98 9.86 -8.23
N ALA A 142 19.16 10.03 -7.63
CA ALA A 142 20.39 10.31 -8.36
C ALA A 142 20.97 9.09 -9.10
N THR A 143 20.51 7.87 -8.81
CA THR A 143 20.97 6.68 -9.53
C THR A 143 20.48 6.69 -10.97
N LYS A 144 21.27 6.12 -11.89
CA LYS A 144 20.89 5.97 -13.30
C LYS A 144 19.72 5.01 -13.54
N ARG A 145 19.34 4.23 -12.52
CA ARG A 145 18.26 3.24 -12.60
C ARG A 145 16.91 3.88 -12.32
N PHE A 146 16.89 4.97 -11.55
CA PHE A 146 15.65 5.69 -11.30
C PHE A 146 15.22 6.41 -12.58
N VAL A 147 13.98 6.17 -13.01
CA VAL A 147 13.44 6.77 -14.22
C VAL A 147 13.16 8.25 -13.94
N ASN A 148 13.64 9.13 -14.82
CA ASN A 148 13.38 10.56 -14.70
C ASN A 148 11.87 10.82 -14.67
N ASP A 149 11.46 11.79 -13.86
CA ASP A 149 10.05 12.18 -13.66
C ASP A 149 9.17 11.11 -13.00
N SER A 150 9.72 9.98 -12.56
CA SER A 150 8.99 9.05 -11.71
C SER A 150 8.57 9.71 -10.40
N PRO A 151 7.33 9.48 -9.93
CA PRO A 151 6.86 10.03 -8.66
C PRO A 151 7.74 9.62 -7.48
N VAL A 152 7.92 10.54 -6.54
CA VAL A 152 8.66 10.36 -5.30
C VAL A 152 7.87 10.92 -4.12
N PRO A 153 8.14 10.49 -2.87
CA PRO A 153 7.53 11.07 -1.69
C PRO A 153 7.69 12.59 -1.68
N PRO A 154 6.63 13.36 -1.39
CA PRO A 154 6.71 14.81 -1.40
C PRO A 154 7.67 15.33 -0.32
N PRO A 155 8.32 16.48 -0.55
CA PRO A 155 9.17 17.11 0.45
C PRO A 155 8.34 17.52 1.67
N PHE A 156 8.91 17.34 2.87
CA PHE A 156 8.29 17.78 4.10
C PHE A 156 8.95 19.07 4.61
N ASN A 157 8.14 20.07 4.96
CA ASN A 157 8.66 21.31 5.52
C ASN A 157 9.12 21.10 6.98
N ARG A 158 10.42 20.88 7.17
CA ARG A 158 11.02 20.66 8.50
C ARG A 158 10.98 21.87 9.41
N ASP A 159 10.79 23.09 8.89
CA ASP A 159 10.66 24.30 9.72
C ASP A 159 9.43 24.22 10.63
N CYS A 160 8.41 23.43 10.26
CA CYS A 160 7.26 23.16 11.11
C CYS A 160 7.64 22.47 12.43
N LEU A 161 8.76 21.73 12.49
CA LEU A 161 9.20 21.03 13.71
C LEU A 161 9.74 21.97 14.78
N THR A 162 10.16 23.19 14.41
CA THR A 162 10.63 24.23 15.33
C THR A 162 9.59 25.32 15.58
N ALA A 163 8.45 25.27 14.89
CA ALA A 163 7.39 26.26 14.99
C ALA A 163 6.64 26.24 16.33
N THR A 164 5.97 27.35 16.62
CA THR A 164 5.01 27.49 17.72
C THR A 164 3.59 27.47 17.18
N PHE A 165 2.73 26.66 17.80
CA PHE A 165 1.36 26.43 17.40
C PHE A 165 0.39 27.08 18.38
N HIS A 166 -0.69 27.65 17.86
CA HIS A 166 -1.72 28.32 18.66
C HIS A 166 -2.59 27.34 19.48
N SER A 167 -2.61 26.06 19.13
CA SER A 167 -3.39 25.03 19.81
C SER A 167 -2.68 23.67 19.79
N ILE A 168 -3.03 22.81 20.74
CA ILE A 168 -2.56 21.42 20.77
C ILE A 168 -3.01 20.69 19.52
N ILE A 169 -4.25 20.89 19.06
CA ILE A 169 -4.77 20.22 17.85
C ILE A 169 -3.94 20.57 16.62
N ALA A 170 -3.60 21.85 16.42
CA ALA A 170 -2.75 22.27 15.31
C ALA A 170 -1.35 21.63 15.38
N LEU A 171 -0.75 21.58 16.58
CA LEU A 171 0.52 20.88 16.80
C LEU A 171 0.42 19.38 16.49
N GLN A 172 -0.65 18.72 16.91
CA GLN A 172 -0.86 17.29 16.68
C GLN A 172 -1.12 16.98 15.21
N LYS A 173 -1.85 17.85 14.49
CA LYS A 173 -1.99 17.77 13.02
C LYS A 173 -0.61 17.80 12.35
N GLU A 174 0.28 18.71 12.74
CA GLU A 174 1.64 18.72 12.16
C GLU A 174 2.51 17.56 12.63
N GLY A 175 2.33 17.10 13.87
CA GLY A 175 2.98 15.88 14.33
C GLY A 175 2.59 14.67 13.48
N ALA A 176 1.32 14.51 13.18
CA ALA A 176 0.82 13.47 12.29
C ALA A 176 1.33 13.66 10.85
N ALA A 177 1.40 14.89 10.34
CA ALA A 177 1.99 15.16 9.03
C ALA A 177 3.47 14.75 8.96
N ALA A 178 4.26 15.04 10.00
CA ALA A 178 5.65 14.61 10.10
C ALA A 178 5.77 13.07 10.15
N LYS A 179 4.87 12.40 10.90
CA LYS A 179 4.82 10.92 10.93
C LYS A 179 4.53 10.35 9.56
N ARG A 180 3.50 10.87 8.86
CA ARG A 180 3.15 10.46 7.49
C ARG A 180 4.32 10.68 6.54
N ALA A 181 5.01 11.81 6.63
CA ALA A 181 6.17 12.10 5.78
C ALA A 181 7.32 11.12 5.98
N ALA A 182 7.65 10.78 7.24
CA ALA A 182 8.66 9.78 7.57
C ALA A 182 8.23 8.39 7.09
N TRP A 183 6.95 8.04 7.33
CA TRP A 183 6.36 6.80 6.87
C TRP A 183 6.41 6.67 5.34
N ASP A 184 5.98 7.68 4.58
CA ASP A 184 5.94 7.65 3.10
C ASP A 184 7.33 7.36 2.50
N ARG A 185 8.38 7.98 3.06
CA ARG A 185 9.78 7.75 2.65
C ARG A 185 10.22 6.34 2.95
N LEU A 186 9.96 5.84 4.17
CA LEU A 186 10.27 4.46 4.52
C LEU A 186 9.59 3.47 3.56
N VAL A 187 8.32 3.69 3.26
CA VAL A 187 7.58 2.81 2.34
C VAL A 187 8.16 2.86 0.94
N PHE A 188 8.57 4.04 0.46
CA PHE A 188 9.26 4.18 -0.80
C PHE A 188 10.57 3.39 -0.82
N LEU A 189 11.37 3.44 0.26
CA LEU A 189 12.59 2.62 0.37
C LEU A 189 12.26 1.13 0.30
N THR A 190 11.25 0.66 1.05
CA THR A 190 10.80 -0.74 1.01
C THR A 190 10.38 -1.18 -0.40
N TRP A 191 9.64 -0.33 -1.11
CA TRP A 191 9.26 -0.55 -2.51
C TRP A 191 10.50 -0.64 -3.40
N TRP A 192 11.42 0.32 -3.32
CA TRP A 192 12.62 0.36 -4.15
C TRP A 192 13.48 -0.90 -3.97
N THR A 193 13.75 -1.29 -2.71
CA THR A 193 14.51 -2.52 -2.41
C THR A 193 13.79 -3.80 -2.84
N SER A 194 12.46 -3.75 -3.00
CA SER A 194 11.67 -4.89 -3.49
C SER A 194 11.61 -4.94 -5.01
N ALA A 195 11.60 -3.78 -5.67
CA ALA A 195 11.42 -3.63 -7.11
C ALA A 195 12.74 -3.72 -7.89
N CYS A 196 13.87 -3.38 -7.26
CA CYS A 196 15.19 -3.39 -7.87
C CYS A 196 16.11 -4.38 -7.15
N ASP A 197 16.48 -5.49 -7.80
CA ASP A 197 17.32 -6.52 -7.16
C ASP A 197 18.74 -6.01 -6.84
N ASP A 198 19.31 -5.14 -7.69
CA ASP A 198 20.61 -4.50 -7.50
C ASP A 198 20.46 -3.06 -6.97
N TRP A 199 19.50 -2.82 -6.09
CA TRP A 199 19.13 -1.47 -5.64
C TRP A 199 20.29 -0.67 -5.01
N ALA A 200 21.24 -1.36 -4.37
CA ALA A 200 22.36 -0.75 -3.65
C ALA A 200 23.54 -0.37 -4.55
N ASP A 201 23.55 -0.83 -5.81
CA ASP A 201 24.65 -0.58 -6.74
C ASP A 201 24.84 0.91 -7.02
N GLY A 202 25.96 1.45 -6.55
CA GLY A 202 26.33 2.86 -6.70
C GLY A 202 25.82 3.78 -5.59
N MET A 203 25.17 3.23 -4.56
CA MET A 203 24.86 3.94 -3.31
C MET A 203 26.06 3.91 -2.35
N ASP A 204 26.09 4.82 -1.37
CA ASP A 204 27.04 4.76 -0.28
C ASP A 204 26.78 3.52 0.61
N GLU A 205 27.84 2.78 0.96
CA GLU A 205 27.74 1.52 1.71
C GLU A 205 27.06 1.72 3.07
N VAL A 206 27.31 2.84 3.76
CA VAL A 206 26.71 3.12 5.08
C VAL A 206 25.21 3.40 4.94
N ILE A 207 24.80 4.03 3.84
CA ILE A 207 23.39 4.29 3.56
C ILE A 207 22.68 2.99 3.17
N ALA A 208 23.29 2.18 2.30
CA ALA A 208 22.75 0.87 1.91
C ALA A 208 22.54 -0.04 3.13
N ASP A 209 23.54 -0.21 3.98
CA ASP A 209 23.45 -1.02 5.20
C ASP A 209 22.29 -0.57 6.11
N ARG A 210 22.09 0.75 6.23
CA ARG A 210 21.02 1.31 7.05
C ARG A 210 19.64 1.09 6.42
N VAL A 211 19.50 1.29 5.10
CA VAL A 211 18.25 1.01 4.38
C VAL A 211 17.88 -0.46 4.56
N GLU A 212 18.82 -1.39 4.35
CA GLU A 212 18.60 -2.82 4.56
C GLU A 212 18.20 -3.13 6.01
N CYS A 213 18.89 -2.54 6.99
CA CYS A 213 18.56 -2.72 8.40
C CYS A 213 17.15 -2.23 8.76
N ILE A 214 16.68 -1.16 8.14
CA ILE A 214 15.36 -0.59 8.39
C ILE A 214 14.27 -1.42 7.70
N VAL A 215 14.46 -1.75 6.41
CA VAL A 215 13.48 -2.50 5.62
C VAL A 215 13.33 -3.94 6.13
N SER A 216 14.42 -4.60 6.53
CA SER A 216 14.40 -5.99 7.03
C SER A 216 13.61 -6.20 8.34
N ARG A 217 13.37 -5.13 9.10
CA ARG A 217 12.56 -5.17 10.33
C ARG A 217 11.07 -5.25 10.03
N GLY A 218 10.65 -4.87 8.83
CA GLY A 218 9.27 -4.87 8.42
C GLY A 218 8.82 -6.22 7.87
N ARG A 219 7.69 -6.72 8.37
CA ARG A 219 7.00 -7.87 7.79
C ARG A 219 5.50 -7.56 7.77
N ASP A 220 4.83 -8.07 6.73
CA ASP A 220 3.42 -7.84 6.39
C ASP A 220 3.14 -6.48 5.73
N PRO A 221 3.17 -6.40 4.39
CA PRO A 221 2.77 -5.20 3.66
C PRO A 221 1.26 -4.96 3.81
N ARG A 222 0.82 -3.70 3.73
CA ARG A 222 -0.59 -3.32 3.75
C ARG A 222 -1.30 -3.73 2.47
N GLY A 223 -0.61 -3.58 1.35
CA GLY A 223 -1.14 -3.86 0.03
C GLY A 223 -1.97 -2.75 -0.60
N PHE A 224 -2.60 -3.09 -1.73
CA PHE A 224 -3.29 -2.16 -2.61
C PHE A 224 -4.76 -2.52 -2.80
N LEU A 225 -5.62 -1.50 -2.88
CA LEU A 225 -6.94 -1.62 -3.48
C LEU A 225 -6.83 -1.24 -4.96
N PHE A 226 -7.32 -2.10 -5.85
CA PHE A 226 -7.30 -1.87 -7.29
C PHE A 226 -8.71 -1.72 -7.84
N ASP A 227 -8.88 -0.72 -8.70
CA ASP A 227 -10.00 -0.68 -9.62
C ASP A 227 -9.56 -1.32 -10.94
N LEU A 228 -10.02 -2.55 -11.18
CA LEU A 228 -9.70 -3.28 -12.40
C LEU A 228 -10.05 -2.48 -13.65
N LEU A 229 -11.12 -1.68 -13.65
CA LEU A 229 -11.55 -0.97 -14.85
C LEU A 229 -10.65 0.23 -15.21
N MET A 230 -9.92 0.77 -14.23
CA MET A 230 -9.12 1.98 -14.39
C MET A 230 -7.61 1.71 -14.28
N ASP A 231 -7.20 0.88 -13.31
CA ASP A 231 -5.80 0.78 -12.87
C ASP A 231 -5.04 -0.38 -13.54
N TRP A 232 -5.74 -1.24 -14.31
CA TRP A 232 -5.17 -2.50 -14.81
C TRP A 232 -3.89 -2.36 -15.62
N HIS A 233 -3.66 -1.21 -16.26
CA HIS A 233 -2.46 -0.91 -17.02
C HIS A 233 -1.19 -0.84 -16.16
N GLU A 234 -1.33 -0.53 -14.87
CA GLU A 234 -0.23 -0.34 -13.93
C GLU A 234 -0.06 -1.56 -12.99
N MET A 235 -0.95 -2.55 -13.10
CA MET A 235 -0.97 -3.74 -12.24
C MET A 235 0.06 -4.77 -12.68
N ASN A 236 1.17 -4.88 -11.94
CA ASN A 236 2.10 -6.01 -12.07
C ASN A 236 1.77 -7.11 -11.04
N ILE A 237 0.70 -7.87 -11.30
CA ILE A 237 0.24 -8.93 -10.37
C ILE A 237 1.31 -9.99 -10.08
N PRO A 238 2.07 -10.52 -11.07
CA PRO A 238 3.12 -11.49 -10.77
C PRO A 238 4.13 -10.95 -9.77
N PHE A 239 4.54 -9.69 -9.93
CA PHE A 239 5.46 -9.04 -8.99
C PHE A 239 4.87 -8.92 -7.59
N LEU A 240 3.62 -8.48 -7.46
CA LEU A 240 2.94 -8.35 -6.17
C LEU A 240 2.86 -9.70 -5.45
N LEU A 241 2.45 -10.76 -6.15
CA LEU A 241 2.36 -12.12 -5.58
C LEU A 241 3.73 -12.68 -5.19
N ALA A 242 4.75 -12.50 -6.04
CA ALA A 242 6.11 -12.97 -5.77
C ALA A 242 6.74 -12.29 -4.53
N ARG A 243 6.39 -11.01 -4.31
CA ARG A 243 6.82 -10.24 -3.13
C ARG A 243 5.85 -10.33 -1.95
N SER A 244 4.79 -11.12 -2.06
CA SER A 244 3.75 -11.28 -1.04
C SER A 244 3.11 -9.95 -0.61
N ILE A 245 2.95 -9.04 -1.57
CA ILE A 245 2.25 -7.77 -1.38
C ILE A 245 0.76 -8.03 -1.52
N PRO A 246 -0.06 -7.77 -0.48
CA PRO A 246 -1.49 -7.94 -0.58
C PRO A 246 -2.07 -7.05 -1.67
N PHE A 247 -3.09 -7.54 -2.35
CA PHE A 247 -3.92 -6.69 -3.17
C PHE A 247 -5.35 -7.16 -3.20
N TYR A 248 -6.23 -6.20 -3.39
CA TYR A 248 -7.67 -6.37 -3.27
C TYR A 248 -8.35 -5.71 -4.46
N TYR A 249 -9.42 -6.31 -4.94
CA TYR A 249 -10.21 -5.74 -6.02
C TYR A 249 -11.68 -6.14 -5.88
N THR A 250 -12.54 -5.39 -6.55
CA THR A 250 -13.94 -5.79 -6.76
C THR A 250 -14.09 -6.37 -8.16
N PHE A 251 -15.01 -7.31 -8.34
CA PHE A 251 -15.30 -7.92 -9.65
C PHE A 251 -16.73 -7.61 -10.12
N PRO A 252 -17.03 -6.33 -10.46
CA PRO A 252 -18.36 -5.91 -10.90
C PRO A 252 -18.70 -6.49 -12.28
N LEU A 253 -19.96 -6.34 -12.72
CA LEU A 253 -20.44 -6.87 -13.98
C LEU A 253 -19.59 -6.44 -15.18
N GLU A 254 -19.16 -5.18 -15.21
CA GLU A 254 -18.33 -4.61 -16.26
C GLU A 254 -16.95 -5.30 -16.35
N ALA A 255 -16.36 -5.65 -15.20
CA ALA A 255 -15.11 -6.40 -15.16
C ALA A 255 -15.33 -7.86 -15.62
N ARG A 256 -16.47 -8.47 -15.27
CA ARG A 256 -16.82 -9.84 -15.69
C ARG A 256 -16.99 -9.95 -17.21
N LEU A 257 -17.56 -8.92 -17.85
CA LEU A 257 -17.79 -8.89 -19.29
C LEU A 257 -16.51 -8.58 -20.10
N ASN A 258 -15.44 -8.16 -19.43
CA ASN A 258 -14.18 -7.84 -20.08
C ASN A 258 -13.21 -9.03 -20.01
N GLU A 259 -13.06 -9.72 -21.15
CA GLU A 259 -12.23 -10.93 -21.29
C GLU A 259 -10.81 -10.80 -20.74
N ARG A 260 -10.24 -9.58 -20.71
CA ARG A 260 -8.88 -9.37 -20.20
C ARG A 260 -8.74 -9.76 -18.72
N PHE A 261 -9.80 -9.64 -17.93
CA PHE A 261 -9.77 -9.95 -16.50
C PHE A 261 -10.08 -11.43 -16.21
N CYS A 262 -10.14 -12.30 -17.22
CA CYS A 262 -10.41 -13.73 -17.03
C CYS A 262 -9.43 -14.40 -16.05
N ARG A 263 -8.15 -14.00 -16.02
CA ARG A 263 -7.13 -14.50 -15.09
C ARG A 263 -7.37 -14.07 -13.63
N LEU A 264 -8.17 -13.04 -13.43
CA LEU A 264 -8.64 -12.56 -12.12
C LEU A 264 -10.06 -13.03 -11.81
N ASN A 265 -10.64 -13.93 -12.60
CA ASN A 265 -11.96 -14.43 -12.30
C ASN A 265 -11.89 -15.28 -11.00
N PRO A 266 -12.55 -14.85 -9.92
CA PRO A 266 -12.47 -15.51 -8.62
C PRO A 266 -12.99 -16.95 -8.63
N LYS A 267 -13.97 -17.27 -9.49
CA LYS A 267 -14.46 -18.67 -9.62
C LYS A 267 -13.39 -19.58 -10.20
N ILE A 268 -12.70 -19.11 -11.25
CA ILE A 268 -11.64 -19.88 -11.86
C ILE A 268 -10.48 -19.98 -10.87
N LEU A 269 -10.05 -18.88 -10.26
CA LEU A 269 -8.97 -18.93 -9.26
C LEU A 269 -9.29 -19.92 -8.12
N ALA A 270 -10.52 -19.90 -7.62
CA ALA A 270 -10.96 -20.79 -6.56
C ALA A 270 -10.95 -22.27 -6.99
N SER A 271 -11.35 -22.61 -8.22
CA SER A 271 -11.31 -24.00 -8.69
C SER A 271 -9.89 -24.61 -8.73
N TYR A 272 -8.85 -23.77 -8.72
CA TYR A 272 -7.44 -24.19 -8.66
C TYR A 272 -6.80 -24.03 -7.27
N ALA A 273 -7.46 -23.36 -6.32
CA ALA A 273 -6.92 -23.11 -4.98
C ALA A 273 -7.01 -24.32 -4.03
N GLY A 274 -7.75 -25.38 -4.39
CA GLY A 274 -7.85 -26.62 -3.61
C GLY A 274 -9.29 -26.95 -3.17
N PRO A 275 -9.50 -27.93 -2.27
CA PRO A 275 -10.82 -28.43 -1.88
C PRO A 275 -11.73 -27.38 -1.20
N ASP A 276 -11.16 -26.30 -0.67
CA ASP A 276 -11.91 -25.19 -0.05
C ASP A 276 -12.34 -24.11 -1.08
N GLY A 277 -11.90 -24.24 -2.34
CA GLY A 277 -12.25 -23.31 -3.42
C GLY A 277 -13.74 -23.31 -3.80
N ASP A 278 -14.44 -24.42 -3.53
CA ASP A 278 -15.87 -24.56 -3.80
C ASP A 278 -16.75 -23.67 -2.87
N GLU A 279 -16.18 -23.08 -1.81
CA GLU A 279 -16.89 -22.19 -0.87
C GLU A 279 -16.92 -20.71 -1.30
N VAL A 280 -16.25 -20.35 -2.39
CA VAL A 280 -16.17 -18.97 -2.91
C VAL A 280 -17.48 -18.60 -3.63
N ILE A 281 -18.45 -18.10 -2.87
CA ILE A 281 -19.74 -17.62 -3.40
C ILE A 281 -19.69 -16.11 -3.62
N ILE A 282 -19.84 -15.68 -4.87
CA ILE A 282 -20.06 -14.27 -5.23
C ILE A 282 -21.53 -14.11 -5.56
N HIS A 283 -22.22 -13.27 -4.78
CA HIS A 283 -23.68 -13.25 -4.72
C HIS A 283 -24.36 -12.94 -6.05
N ASP A 284 -23.64 -12.29 -6.98
CA ASP A 284 -24.17 -11.86 -8.27
C ASP A 284 -23.58 -12.62 -9.49
N ILE A 285 -22.78 -13.68 -9.30
CA ILE A 285 -22.26 -14.45 -10.45
C ILE A 285 -23.06 -15.75 -10.60
N ASP A 286 -23.89 -15.83 -11.65
CA ASP A 286 -24.58 -17.06 -12.02
C ASP A 286 -23.58 -18.24 -12.14
N TYR A 287 -23.94 -19.38 -11.54
CA TYR A 287 -23.14 -20.60 -11.55
C TYR A 287 -23.04 -21.25 -12.94
N GLU A 288 -23.81 -20.78 -13.91
CA GLU A 288 -23.85 -21.32 -15.28
C GLU A 288 -22.87 -20.64 -16.25
N SER A 289 -21.95 -19.80 -15.78
CA SER A 289 -20.90 -19.23 -16.64
C SER A 289 -19.97 -20.33 -17.14
N ASP A 290 -19.75 -20.41 -18.46
CA ASP A 290 -18.85 -21.37 -19.11
C ASP A 290 -17.39 -21.18 -18.64
N THR A 291 -17.03 -21.90 -17.58
CA THR A 291 -15.69 -21.87 -16.98
C THR A 291 -14.64 -22.36 -17.97
N GLU A 292 -14.95 -23.35 -18.80
CA GLU A 292 -14.03 -23.89 -19.82
C GLU A 292 -13.70 -22.82 -20.89
N ALA A 293 -14.69 -22.10 -21.39
CA ALA A 293 -14.46 -21.00 -22.33
C ALA A 293 -13.64 -19.86 -21.69
N THR A 294 -13.88 -19.58 -20.41
CA THR A 294 -13.14 -18.54 -19.69
C THR A 294 -11.69 -18.95 -19.43
N GLU A 295 -11.45 -20.22 -19.10
CA GLU A 295 -10.12 -20.81 -18.98
C GLU A 295 -9.32 -20.71 -20.28
N ALA A 296 -9.92 -21.05 -21.42
CA ALA A 296 -9.26 -20.94 -22.71
C ALA A 296 -8.84 -19.50 -23.05
N THR A 297 -9.57 -18.51 -22.52
CA THR A 297 -9.31 -17.08 -22.74
C THR A 297 -8.11 -16.57 -21.94
N THR A 298 -7.73 -17.24 -20.85
CA THR A 298 -6.57 -16.85 -20.01
C THR A 298 -5.24 -16.81 -20.73
N HIS A 299 -5.09 -17.59 -21.82
CA HIS A 299 -3.88 -17.62 -22.64
C HIS A 299 -3.79 -16.49 -23.68
N ARG A 300 -4.83 -15.66 -23.81
CA ARG A 300 -4.87 -14.58 -24.82
C ARG A 300 -4.21 -13.28 -24.36
N TYR A 301 -3.99 -13.12 -23.05
CA TYR A 301 -3.51 -11.88 -22.44
C TYR A 301 -2.21 -12.11 -21.69
N ASP A 302 -1.34 -11.10 -21.68
CA ASP A 302 -0.09 -11.08 -20.92
C ASP A 302 -0.33 -10.75 -19.43
N ASP A 303 0.74 -10.53 -18.68
CA ASP A 303 0.68 -10.21 -17.25
C ASP A 303 0.14 -8.82 -16.94
N PHE A 304 0.10 -7.93 -17.93
CA PHE A 304 -0.45 -6.57 -17.89
C PHE A 304 -1.78 -6.47 -18.63
N PHE A 305 -2.46 -7.61 -18.82
CA PHE A 305 -3.77 -7.72 -19.47
C PHE A 305 -3.81 -7.21 -20.92
N GLN A 306 -2.67 -7.14 -21.61
CA GLN A 306 -2.59 -6.81 -23.03
C GLN A 306 -2.75 -8.06 -23.89
N PRO A 307 -3.42 -7.99 -25.05
CA PRO A 307 -3.49 -9.12 -25.97
C PRO A 307 -2.11 -9.56 -26.47
N LEU A 308 -1.81 -10.86 -26.39
CA LEU A 308 -0.53 -11.43 -26.86
C LEU A 308 -0.41 -11.48 -28.39
N ASN A 309 -1.54 -11.49 -29.09
CA ASN A 309 -1.63 -11.45 -30.55
C ASN A 309 -2.65 -10.37 -30.97
N PRO A 310 -2.20 -9.10 -31.14
CA PRO A 310 -3.08 -7.97 -31.45
C PRO A 310 -3.68 -8.00 -32.86
#